data_AF-A0A8S3RBG7-F1
#
_entry.id   AF-A0A8S3RBG7-F1
#
_cell.length_a   1.000
_cell.length_b   1.000
_cell.length_c   1.000
_cell.angle_alpha   90.00
_cell.angle_beta   90.00
_cell.angle_gamma   90.00
#
_symmetry.space_group_name_H-M   'P 1'
#
loop_
_entity.id
_entity.type
_entity.pdbx_description
1 polymer ?
#
loop_
_entity_poly.entity_id
_entity_poly.type
_entity_poly.pdbx_seq_one_letter_code
_entity_poly.pdbx_strand_id
1 'polypeptide(L)'
;MSGMCAIRRAPEYWTTLGSSKTRTSEQAIEGQRLIKQQLEELPPNTTVAFTDGSCMGNPGPCGAGAIIYNNEEEETIQYPVSNRGSILLAELVAIKLVLEKIDNYNYRNVKQLNLYSDSQSAIGIITLNWKSENYHKTIQEIKNRKKKLEQKGFIINIIWTPGHSDIEGNEQADRLAKAAAKEADNREEMSSITTKQDIKQAARTSVIKKWKTQWESSEVGRRFFNHHPDASKKIKLDFPSKKHFNILNSLRSGYSKLKGYQHFINRHVEDNKCT
;
A
#
# COMPACT_ATOMS: atom_id res chain seq x y z
N MET A 1 7.43 10.72 -36.54
CA MET A 1 7.90 10.89 -35.14
C MET A 1 7.39 9.71 -34.34
N SER A 2 8.21 8.67 -34.19
CA SER A 2 7.83 7.43 -33.51
C SER A 2 7.74 7.70 -32.01
N GLY A 3 6.54 7.59 -31.44
CA GLY A 3 6.31 7.75 -30.01
C GLY A 3 6.98 6.58 -29.28
N MET A 4 8.12 6.83 -28.64
CA MET A 4 8.70 5.89 -27.68
C MET A 4 7.65 5.63 -26.59
N CYS A 5 7.12 4.42 -26.58
CA CYS A 5 6.32 3.90 -25.48
C CYS A 5 7.22 3.95 -24.23
N ALA A 6 6.95 4.89 -23.32
CA ALA A 6 7.73 5.05 -22.10
C ALA A 6 7.83 3.69 -21.39
N ILE A 7 9.06 3.21 -21.22
CA ILE A 7 9.35 1.87 -20.69
C ILE A 7 8.74 1.78 -19.28
N ARG A 8 7.69 0.96 -19.14
CA ARG A 8 7.08 0.64 -17.83
C ARG A 8 7.82 -0.50 -17.11
N ARG A 9 8.89 -1.02 -17.70
CA ARG A 9 9.63 -2.18 -17.20
C ARG A 9 10.73 -1.70 -16.25
N ALA A 10 10.90 -2.39 -15.13
CA ALA A 10 12.04 -2.17 -14.24
C ALA A 10 13.37 -2.41 -14.99
N PRO A 11 14.43 -1.68 -14.63
CA PRO A 11 15.79 -2.00 -15.07
C PRO A 11 16.17 -3.44 -14.72
N GLU A 12 17.03 -4.06 -15.55
CA GLU A 12 17.41 -5.47 -15.37
C GLU A 12 18.11 -5.74 -14.03
N TYR A 13 18.96 -4.80 -13.57
CA TYR A 13 19.68 -4.94 -12.30
C TYR A 13 18.77 -5.04 -11.06
N TRP A 14 17.52 -4.57 -11.15
CA TRP A 14 16.53 -4.73 -10.08
C TRP A 14 16.14 -6.18 -9.86
N THR A 15 16.21 -6.99 -10.92
CA THR A 15 15.82 -8.40 -10.91
C THR A 15 16.98 -9.32 -10.56
N THR A 16 18.20 -8.97 -10.99
CA THR A 16 19.40 -9.81 -10.78
C THR A 16 19.93 -9.77 -9.34
N LEU A 17 19.71 -8.65 -8.62
CA LEU A 17 20.16 -8.47 -7.24
C LEU A 17 19.16 -8.99 -6.18
N GLY A 18 18.03 -9.56 -6.60
CA GLY A 18 17.02 -10.13 -5.70
C GLY A 18 16.29 -9.11 -4.81
N SER A 19 15.26 -9.58 -4.11
CA SER A 19 14.51 -8.79 -3.13
C SER A 19 15.16 -8.83 -1.74
N SER A 20 14.88 -7.87 -0.86
CA SER A 20 15.40 -7.87 0.51
C SER A 20 15.13 -9.18 1.29
N LYS A 21 14.06 -9.91 0.94
CA LYS A 21 13.71 -11.19 1.59
C LYS A 21 14.44 -12.42 1.03
N THR A 22 14.97 -12.33 -0.19
CA THR A 22 15.48 -13.47 -0.94
C THR A 22 16.92 -13.27 -1.42
N ARG A 23 17.55 -12.16 -1.05
CA ARG A 23 18.89 -11.78 -1.50
C ARG A 23 19.94 -12.69 -0.87
N THR A 24 20.85 -13.21 -1.69
CA THR A 24 22.02 -13.96 -1.20
C THR A 24 23.13 -13.02 -0.76
N SER A 25 24.10 -13.53 0.00
CA SER A 25 25.26 -12.74 0.42
C SER A 25 26.07 -12.21 -0.76
N GLU A 26 26.23 -13.01 -1.83
CA GLU A 26 26.93 -12.57 -3.04
C GLU A 26 26.18 -11.43 -3.73
N GLN A 27 24.85 -11.51 -3.81
CA GLN A 27 24.03 -10.44 -4.37
C GLN A 27 24.07 -9.16 -3.52
N ALA A 28 24.16 -9.28 -2.18
CA ALA A 28 24.33 -8.13 -1.30
C ALA A 28 25.69 -7.45 -1.51
N ILE A 29 26.78 -8.22 -1.59
CA ILE A 29 28.13 -7.72 -1.87
C ILE A 29 28.19 -7.03 -3.24
N GLU A 30 27.62 -7.65 -4.27
CA GLU A 30 27.57 -7.05 -5.61
C GLU A 30 26.75 -5.77 -5.62
N GLY A 31 25.61 -5.76 -4.92
CA GLY A 31 24.79 -4.58 -4.72
C GLY A 31 25.54 -3.43 -4.05
N GLN A 32 26.28 -3.74 -2.97
CA GLN A 32 27.13 -2.78 -2.28
C GLN A 32 28.22 -2.22 -3.20
N ARG A 33 28.90 -3.10 -3.94
CA ARG A 33 29.95 -2.73 -4.91
C ARG A 33 29.41 -1.77 -5.97
N LEU A 34 28.24 -2.07 -6.53
CA LEU A 34 27.60 -1.25 -7.56
C LEU A 34 27.25 0.15 -7.04
N ILE A 35 26.63 0.26 -5.87
CA ILE A 35 26.29 1.57 -5.30
C ILE A 35 27.55 2.35 -4.94
N LYS A 36 28.57 1.70 -4.36
CA LYS A 36 29.85 2.34 -4.07
C LYS A 36 30.50 2.92 -5.33
N GLN A 37 30.57 2.13 -6.40
CA GLN A 37 31.09 2.58 -7.70
C GLN A 37 30.29 3.79 -8.24
N GLN A 38 28.95 3.73 -8.17
CA GLN A 38 28.11 4.85 -8.60
C GLN A 38 28.37 6.13 -7.81
N LEU A 39 28.62 6.04 -6.50
CA LEU A 39 28.93 7.18 -5.65
C LEU A 39 30.32 7.78 -5.96
N GLU A 40 31.31 6.94 -6.26
CA GLU A 40 32.67 7.36 -6.63
C GLU A 40 32.72 8.06 -8.00
N GLU A 41 31.83 7.68 -8.93
CA GLU A 41 31.76 8.23 -10.29
C GLU A 41 30.87 9.48 -10.41
N LEU A 42 30.36 10.02 -9.29
CA LEU A 42 29.45 11.17 -9.35
C LEU A 42 30.14 12.46 -9.79
N PRO A 43 29.47 13.30 -10.60
CA PRO A 43 29.98 14.62 -10.92
C PRO A 43 30.17 15.47 -9.65
N PRO A 44 31.17 16.37 -9.63
CA PRO A 44 31.33 17.35 -8.57
C PRO A 44 30.05 18.18 -8.36
N ASN A 45 29.76 18.57 -7.11
CA ASN A 45 28.54 19.31 -6.70
C ASN A 45 27.23 18.52 -6.92
N THR A 46 27.28 17.19 -6.83
CA THR A 46 26.08 16.34 -6.77
C THR A 46 25.63 16.19 -5.33
N THR A 47 24.37 16.51 -5.06
CA THR A 47 23.73 16.15 -3.79
C THR A 47 23.35 14.68 -3.84
N VAL A 48 23.72 13.93 -2.81
CA VAL A 48 23.35 12.52 -2.65
C VAL A 48 22.35 12.43 -1.51
N ALA A 49 21.26 11.70 -1.71
CA ALA A 49 20.32 11.43 -0.64
C ALA A 49 19.99 9.95 -0.58
N PHE A 50 19.83 9.41 0.62
CA PHE A 50 19.25 8.10 0.85
C PHE A 50 17.93 8.26 1.59
N THR A 51 16.93 7.45 1.22
CA THR A 51 15.58 7.49 1.79
C THR A 51 15.11 6.09 2.11
N ASP A 52 14.38 5.96 3.22
CA ASP A 52 13.75 4.72 3.64
C ASP A 52 12.40 5.00 4.30
N GLY A 53 11.48 4.03 4.20
CA GLY A 53 10.22 4.03 4.91
C GLY A 53 10.13 2.83 5.85
N SER A 54 9.68 3.06 7.08
CA SER A 54 9.47 1.99 8.05
C SER A 54 8.03 1.96 8.53
N CYS A 55 7.50 0.77 8.79
CA CYS A 55 6.17 0.62 9.37
C CYS A 55 6.06 -0.56 10.33
N MET A 56 5.54 -0.29 11.53
CA MET A 56 5.33 -1.25 12.61
C MET A 56 3.97 -1.94 12.44
N GLY A 57 3.97 -3.04 11.70
CA GLY A 57 2.72 -3.66 11.21
C GLY A 57 2.20 -2.88 9.99
N ASN A 58 1.77 -3.59 8.95
CA ASN A 58 1.36 -2.96 7.70
C ASN A 58 -0.09 -3.36 7.37
N PRO A 59 -1.09 -2.49 7.62
CA PRO A 59 -0.96 -1.09 8.07
C PRO A 59 -0.71 -0.94 9.59
N GLY A 60 -0.07 0.16 9.99
CA GLY A 60 0.33 0.45 11.37
C GLY A 60 1.11 1.77 11.49
N PRO A 61 1.74 2.06 12.64
CA PRO A 61 2.57 3.25 12.79
C PRO A 61 3.74 3.24 11.81
N CYS A 62 3.83 4.26 10.96
CA CYS A 62 4.88 4.37 9.97
C CYS A 62 5.64 5.70 10.08
N GLY A 63 6.92 5.65 9.69
CA GLY A 63 7.85 6.77 9.70
C GLY A 63 8.71 6.80 8.45
N ALA A 64 9.13 8.00 8.07
CA ALA A 64 10.03 8.24 6.95
C ALA A 64 11.39 8.71 7.46
N GLY A 65 12.45 8.19 6.86
CA GLY A 65 13.83 8.55 7.15
C GLY A 65 14.57 8.99 5.90
N ALA A 66 15.45 9.98 6.03
CA ALA A 66 16.38 10.32 4.97
C ALA A 66 17.69 10.90 5.51
N ILE A 67 18.75 10.72 4.74
CA ILE A 67 20.01 11.44 4.91
C ILE A 67 20.38 12.10 3.59
N ILE A 68 20.89 13.33 3.65
CA ILE A 68 21.24 14.16 2.51
C ILE A 68 22.68 14.64 2.71
N TYR A 69 23.54 14.32 1.75
CA TYR A 69 24.92 14.79 1.65
C TYR A 69 25.00 15.86 0.58
N ASN A 70 25.41 17.06 0.97
CA ASN A 70 25.62 18.16 0.06
C ASN A 70 26.97 18.83 0.33
N ASN A 71 27.95 18.58 -0.56
CA ASN A 71 29.34 18.97 -0.37
C ASN A 71 29.89 18.43 0.97
N GLU A 72 30.18 19.31 1.94
CA GLU A 72 30.69 18.95 3.26
C GLU A 72 29.59 18.87 4.34
N GLU A 73 28.34 19.18 3.98
CA GLU A 73 27.22 19.19 4.92
C GLU A 73 26.44 17.87 4.85
N GLU A 74 26.11 17.36 6.03
CA GLU A 74 25.23 16.21 6.23
C GLU A 74 23.96 16.67 6.93
N GLU A 75 22.81 16.34 6.36
CA GLU A 75 21.51 16.62 6.95
C GLU A 75 20.66 15.36 7.05
N THR A 76 19.92 15.24 8.15
CA THR A 76 19.03 14.10 8.40
C THR A 76 17.57 14.54 8.48
N ILE A 77 16.68 13.62 8.10
CA ILE A 77 15.23 13.77 8.19
C ILE A 77 14.69 12.55 8.93
N GLN A 78 14.03 12.80 10.05
CA GLN A 78 13.23 11.82 10.77
C GLN A 78 11.80 12.37 10.85
N TYR A 79 10.84 11.68 10.26
CA TYR A 79 9.47 12.20 10.18
C TYR A 79 8.41 11.14 10.45
N PRO A 80 7.68 11.22 11.58
CA PRO A 80 6.53 10.37 11.86
C PRO A 80 5.41 10.64 10.85
N VAL A 81 5.02 9.63 10.08
CA VAL A 81 4.13 9.80 8.93
C VAL A 81 2.66 9.63 9.32
N SER A 82 2.34 8.53 9.99
CA SER A 82 0.98 8.22 10.43
C SER A 82 1.02 7.11 11.47
N ASN A 83 0.10 7.12 12.43
CA ASN A 83 -0.09 6.00 13.36
C ASN A 83 -0.76 4.77 12.69
N ARG A 84 -1.30 4.94 11.47
CA ARG A 84 -1.96 3.88 10.70
C ARG A 84 -1.75 4.08 9.19
N GLY A 85 -0.50 4.03 8.76
CA GLY A 85 -0.11 4.08 7.35
C GLY A 85 0.22 2.69 6.79
N SER A 86 0.64 2.65 5.52
CA SER A 86 1.30 1.47 4.94
C SER A 86 2.78 1.75 4.65
N ILE A 87 3.60 0.71 4.50
CA ILE A 87 5.00 0.85 4.10
C ILE A 87 5.19 1.76 2.87
N LEU A 88 4.38 1.56 1.82
CA LEU A 88 4.42 2.39 0.61
C LEU A 88 4.20 3.89 0.87
N LEU A 89 3.37 4.25 1.86
CA LEU A 89 3.14 5.65 2.20
C LEU A 89 4.41 6.25 2.82
N ALA A 90 5.05 5.52 3.74
CA ALA A 90 6.27 5.96 4.37
C ALA A 90 7.39 6.21 3.35
N GLU A 91 7.58 5.27 2.41
CA GLU A 91 8.54 5.37 1.31
C GLU A 91 8.29 6.60 0.42
N LEU A 92 7.03 6.80 0.00
CA LEU A 92 6.64 7.95 -0.81
C LEU A 92 6.88 9.26 -0.05
N VAL A 93 6.58 9.30 1.25
CA VAL A 93 6.81 10.48 2.08
C VAL A 93 8.30 10.76 2.28
N ALA A 94 9.15 9.75 2.42
CA ALA A 94 10.60 9.92 2.50
C ALA A 94 11.15 10.62 1.23
N ILE A 95 10.76 10.13 0.04
CA ILE A 95 11.12 10.77 -1.24
C ILE A 95 10.59 12.22 -1.29
N LYS A 96 9.33 12.42 -0.90
CA LYS A 96 8.70 13.74 -0.88
C LYS A 96 9.50 14.73 -0.03
N LEU A 97 9.87 14.34 1.19
CA LEU A 97 10.55 15.21 2.15
C LEU A 97 11.93 15.65 1.64
N VAL A 98 12.68 14.76 0.99
CA VAL A 98 13.95 15.15 0.36
C VAL A 98 13.71 16.17 -0.75
N LEU A 99 12.75 15.94 -1.66
CA LEU A 99 12.46 16.91 -2.73
C LEU A 99 11.97 18.26 -2.19
N GLU A 100 11.22 18.27 -1.09
CA GLU A 100 10.80 19.50 -0.41
C GLU A 100 11.99 20.24 0.19
N LYS A 101 12.92 19.52 0.81
CA LYS A 101 14.16 20.07 1.35
C LYS A 101 15.00 20.70 0.22
N ILE A 102 15.17 20.00 -0.91
CA ILE A 102 15.89 20.53 -2.08
C ILE A 102 15.22 21.77 -2.68
N ASP A 103 13.89 21.85 -2.73
CA ASP A 103 13.18 23.01 -3.27
C ASP A 103 13.20 24.24 -2.35
N ASN A 104 13.33 24.03 -1.04
CA ASN A 104 13.35 25.10 -0.04
C ASN A 104 14.74 25.72 0.18
N TYR A 105 15.81 24.96 -0.07
CA TYR A 105 17.16 25.45 0.11
C TYR A 105 17.66 26.21 -1.12
N ASN A 106 18.38 27.29 -0.87
CA ASN A 106 19.07 28.03 -1.92
C ASN A 106 20.41 27.34 -2.20
N TYR A 107 20.36 26.09 -2.68
CA TYR A 107 21.52 25.36 -3.14
C TYR A 107 22.01 25.95 -4.47
N ARG A 108 22.55 27.18 -4.41
CA ARG A 108 22.91 28.01 -5.58
C ARG A 108 23.90 27.32 -6.52
N ASN A 109 24.61 26.30 -6.02
CA ASN A 109 25.61 25.54 -6.77
C ASN A 109 25.25 24.07 -6.99
N VAL A 110 24.11 23.59 -6.48
CA VAL A 110 23.67 22.21 -6.73
C VAL A 110 22.83 22.19 -7.99
N LYS A 111 23.27 21.38 -8.95
CA LYS A 111 22.51 21.13 -10.19
C LYS A 111 22.03 19.71 -10.32
N GLN A 112 22.45 18.81 -9.44
CA GLN A 112 22.12 17.39 -9.53
C GLN A 112 21.79 16.79 -8.15
N LEU A 113 20.71 16.02 -8.12
CA LEU A 113 20.31 15.18 -6.99
C LEU A 113 20.28 13.72 -7.42
N ASN A 114 21.05 12.88 -6.74
CA ASN A 114 20.95 11.44 -6.81
C ASN A 114 20.30 10.91 -5.53
N LEU A 115 19.03 10.53 -5.62
CA LEU A 115 18.22 10.03 -4.51
C LEU A 115 18.11 8.50 -4.59
N TYR A 116 18.66 7.82 -3.60
CA TYR A 116 18.65 6.38 -3.45
C TYR A 116 17.50 5.94 -2.52
N SER A 117 16.72 4.96 -2.95
CA SER A 117 15.67 4.33 -2.16
C SER A 117 15.69 2.82 -2.40
N ASP A 118 15.41 2.02 -1.37
CA ASP A 118 15.32 0.57 -1.54
C ASP A 118 13.92 0.09 -1.97
N SER A 119 12.94 1.01 -1.99
CA SER A 119 11.57 0.74 -2.40
C SER A 119 11.38 0.82 -3.91
N GLN A 120 11.60 -0.31 -4.58
CA GLN A 120 11.28 -0.49 -6.00
C GLN A 120 9.85 -0.06 -6.34
N SER A 121 8.90 -0.29 -5.44
CA SER A 121 7.50 0.10 -5.61
C SER A 121 7.31 1.61 -5.68
N ALA A 122 7.90 2.37 -4.74
CA ALA A 122 7.82 3.82 -4.73
C ALA A 122 8.53 4.39 -5.97
N ILE A 123 9.74 3.92 -6.28
CA ILE A 123 10.49 4.37 -7.46
C ILE A 123 9.68 4.11 -8.74
N GLY A 124 9.18 2.89 -8.95
CA GLY A 124 8.43 2.56 -10.16
C GLY A 124 7.13 3.36 -10.32
N ILE A 125 6.45 3.73 -9.23
CA ILE A 125 5.29 4.62 -9.27
C ILE A 125 5.69 6.03 -9.72
N ILE A 126 6.81 6.55 -9.20
CA ILE A 126 7.28 7.91 -9.47
C ILE A 126 7.92 8.03 -10.86
N THR A 127 8.81 7.11 -11.24
CA THR A 127 9.64 7.22 -12.45
C THR A 127 9.12 6.41 -13.63
N LEU A 128 8.54 5.22 -13.40
CA LEU A 128 8.09 4.29 -14.45
C LEU A 128 6.57 4.34 -14.69
N ASN A 129 5.85 5.24 -14.02
CA ASN A 129 4.40 5.38 -14.08
C ASN A 129 3.64 4.09 -13.76
N TRP A 130 4.15 3.28 -12.82
CA TRP A 130 3.38 2.17 -12.26
C TRP A 130 2.11 2.68 -11.60
N LYS A 131 1.03 1.90 -11.72
CA LYS A 131 -0.26 2.26 -11.14
C LYS A 131 -0.23 1.98 -9.63
N SER A 132 -0.68 2.95 -8.85
CA SER A 132 -1.02 2.77 -7.44
C SER A 132 -2.52 2.98 -7.27
N GLU A 133 -3.19 2.16 -6.46
CA GLU A 133 -4.60 2.36 -6.08
C GLU A 133 -4.76 3.36 -4.92
N ASN A 134 -3.66 3.67 -4.23
CA ASN A 134 -3.63 4.48 -3.02
C ASN A 134 -2.65 5.67 -3.17
N TYR A 135 -2.77 6.67 -2.30
CA TYR A 135 -1.84 7.80 -2.15
C TYR A 135 -1.65 8.68 -3.40
N HIS A 136 -2.67 8.78 -4.26
CA HIS A 136 -2.63 9.61 -5.47
C HIS A 136 -2.21 11.06 -5.20
N LYS A 137 -2.69 11.67 -4.10
CA LYS A 137 -2.31 13.03 -3.72
C LYS A 137 -0.79 13.14 -3.49
N THR A 138 -0.23 12.30 -2.62
CA THR A 138 1.21 12.25 -2.32
C THR A 138 2.04 11.98 -3.59
N ILE A 139 1.60 11.04 -4.43
CA ILE A 139 2.28 10.72 -5.70
C ILE A 139 2.31 11.95 -6.64
N GLN A 140 1.20 12.67 -6.75
CA GLN A 140 1.13 13.87 -7.58
C GLN A 140 1.97 15.02 -7.01
N GLU A 141 2.00 15.19 -5.68
CA GLU A 141 2.86 16.17 -5.02
C GLU A 141 4.34 15.91 -5.35
N ILE A 142 4.80 14.66 -5.26
CA ILE A 142 6.18 14.25 -5.62
C ILE A 142 6.46 14.55 -7.09
N LYS A 143 5.59 14.11 -8.01
CA LYS A 143 5.78 14.31 -9.46
C LYS A 143 5.81 15.79 -9.84
N ASN A 144 4.91 16.59 -9.27
CA ASN A 144 4.86 18.02 -9.51
C ASN A 144 6.10 18.73 -8.95
N ARG A 145 6.55 18.35 -7.75
CA ARG A 145 7.76 18.91 -7.14
C ARG A 145 9.01 18.58 -7.95
N LYS A 146 9.19 17.31 -8.33
CA LYS A 146 10.27 16.87 -9.21
C LYS A 146 10.28 17.68 -10.50
N LYS A 147 9.14 17.76 -11.19
CA LYS A 147 9.01 18.54 -12.43
C LYS A 147 9.36 20.02 -12.23
N LYS A 148 8.90 20.64 -11.13
CA LYS A 148 9.21 22.04 -10.80
C LYS A 148 10.72 22.25 -10.61
N LEU A 149 11.40 21.33 -9.92
CA LEU A 149 12.86 21.38 -9.75
C LEU A 149 13.59 21.17 -11.09
N GLU A 150 13.14 20.22 -11.92
CA GLU A 150 13.70 20.01 -13.26
C GLU A 150 13.55 21.25 -14.15
N GLN A 151 12.41 21.96 -14.05
CA GLN A 151 12.20 23.24 -14.73
C GLN A 151 13.11 24.35 -14.24
N LYS A 152 13.62 24.27 -13.00
CA LYS A 152 14.65 25.17 -12.46
C LYS A 152 16.06 24.76 -12.89
N GLY A 153 16.22 23.68 -13.65
CA GLY A 153 17.51 23.18 -14.14
C GLY A 153 18.17 22.12 -13.27
N PHE A 154 17.47 21.55 -12.29
CA PHE A 154 17.97 20.41 -11.52
C PHE A 154 17.87 19.11 -12.32
N ILE A 155 18.93 18.31 -12.30
CA ILE A 155 18.91 16.91 -12.76
C ILE A 155 18.57 16.04 -11.55
N ILE A 156 17.41 15.38 -11.58
CA ILE A 156 16.95 14.53 -10.47
C ILE A 156 16.91 13.08 -10.89
N ASN A 157 17.81 12.29 -10.31
CA ASN A 157 17.87 10.84 -10.48
C ASN A 157 17.31 10.17 -9.23
N ILE A 158 16.31 9.30 -9.42
CA ILE A 158 15.78 8.44 -8.35
C ILE A 158 16.21 7.02 -8.68
N ILE A 159 17.09 6.47 -7.85
CA ILE A 159 17.89 5.27 -8.08
C ILE A 159 17.51 4.22 -7.04
N TRP A 160 17.43 2.97 -7.47
CA TRP A 160 17.21 1.87 -6.53
C TRP A 160 18.53 1.46 -5.88
N THR A 161 18.52 1.32 -4.56
CA THR A 161 19.60 0.72 -3.78
C THR A 161 19.12 -0.57 -3.11
N PRO A 162 19.92 -1.63 -3.02
CA PRO A 162 19.53 -2.80 -2.25
C PRO A 162 19.52 -2.49 -0.75
N GLY A 163 18.38 -2.68 -0.09
CA GLY A 163 18.27 -2.58 1.37
C GLY A 163 18.92 -3.76 2.10
N HIS A 164 19.37 -3.56 3.35
CA HIS A 164 20.07 -4.56 4.15
C HIS A 164 21.30 -5.15 3.42
N SER A 165 22.15 -4.28 2.90
CA SER A 165 23.35 -4.67 2.15
C SER A 165 24.57 -3.84 2.56
N ASP A 166 24.57 -3.38 3.82
CA ASP A 166 25.68 -2.64 4.45
C ASP A 166 26.08 -1.38 3.66
N ILE A 167 25.09 -0.70 3.10
CA ILE A 167 25.26 0.60 2.44
C ILE A 167 24.97 1.68 3.47
N GLU A 168 26.02 2.35 3.95
CA GLU A 168 25.95 3.21 5.14
C GLU A 168 24.82 4.25 5.10
N GLY A 169 24.69 5.00 3.99
CA GLY A 169 23.61 5.98 3.85
C GLY A 169 22.21 5.36 3.90
N ASN A 170 22.03 4.16 3.34
CA ASN A 170 20.76 3.44 3.38
C ASN A 170 20.45 2.92 4.80
N GLU A 171 21.44 2.33 5.47
CA GLU A 171 21.27 1.85 6.85
C GLU A 171 21.00 3.00 7.83
N GLN A 172 21.55 4.20 7.56
CA GLN A 172 21.23 5.41 8.31
C GLN A 172 19.78 5.87 8.06
N ALA A 173 19.33 5.90 6.80
CA ALA A 173 17.95 6.23 6.47
C ALA A 173 16.95 5.25 7.12
N ASP A 174 17.25 3.94 7.10
CA ASP A 174 16.43 2.90 7.77
C ASP A 174 16.35 3.10 9.29
N ARG A 175 17.46 3.44 9.95
CA ARG A 175 17.46 3.77 11.38
C ARG A 175 16.56 4.96 11.69
N LEU A 176 16.64 6.03 10.89
CA LEU A 176 15.80 7.23 11.04
C LEU A 176 14.32 6.90 10.80
N ALA A 177 14.02 6.09 9.77
CA ALA A 177 12.65 5.69 9.45
C ALA A 177 12.02 4.84 10.58
N LYS A 178 12.77 3.89 11.14
CA LYS A 178 12.34 3.07 12.29
C LYS A 178 12.10 3.92 13.54
N ALA A 179 12.98 4.87 13.82
CA ALA A 179 12.81 5.79 14.94
C ALA A 179 11.55 6.65 14.77
N ALA A 180 11.32 7.20 13.57
CA ALA A 180 10.10 7.92 13.23
C ALA A 180 8.83 7.07 13.34
N ALA A 181 8.87 5.80 12.96
CA ALA A 181 7.73 4.90 13.04
C ALA A 181 7.33 4.63 14.50
N LYS A 182 8.33 4.43 15.37
CA LYS A 182 8.13 4.29 16.82
C LYS A 182 7.57 5.57 17.45
N GLU A 183 8.01 6.73 16.98
CA GLU A 183 7.46 8.00 17.43
C GLU A 183 6.01 8.18 16.98
N ALA A 184 5.66 7.74 15.76
CA ALA A 184 4.29 7.79 15.25
C ALA A 184 3.30 6.95 16.08
N ASP A 185 3.77 5.86 16.71
CA ASP A 185 2.96 5.00 17.59
C ASP A 185 2.47 5.75 18.84
N ASN A 186 3.26 6.72 19.32
CA ASN A 186 2.98 7.49 20.53
C ASN A 186 2.15 8.77 20.27
N ARG A 187 1.84 9.08 19.00
CA ARG A 187 1.09 10.29 18.64
C ARG A 187 -0.41 9.96 18.55
N GLU A 188 -1.25 10.70 19.28
CA GLU A 188 -2.71 10.68 19.10
C GLU A 188 -3.05 10.99 17.63
N GLU A 189 -4.10 10.33 17.11
CA GLU A 189 -4.45 10.21 15.68
C GLU A 189 -4.05 11.42 14.82
N MET A 190 -2.81 11.41 14.31
CA MET A 190 -2.38 12.34 13.28
C MET A 190 -3.18 12.03 12.03
N SER A 191 -4.03 12.98 11.62
CA SER A 191 -5.08 12.84 10.59
C SER A 191 -4.83 11.66 9.67
N SER A 192 -5.53 10.55 9.94
CA SER A 192 -5.42 9.33 9.16
C SER A 192 -5.54 9.70 7.69
N ILE A 193 -4.48 9.48 6.90
CA ILE A 193 -4.56 9.58 5.44
C ILE A 193 -5.44 8.42 5.00
N THR A 194 -6.74 8.69 4.99
CA THR A 194 -7.77 7.71 4.71
C THR A 194 -7.65 7.29 3.25
N THR A 195 -7.09 6.10 2.99
CA THR A 195 -6.98 5.58 1.63
C THR A 195 -8.36 5.17 1.11
N LYS A 196 -8.51 5.06 -0.21
CA LYS A 196 -9.74 4.52 -0.81
C LYS A 196 -10.08 3.13 -0.26
N GLN A 197 -9.06 2.31 0.02
CA GLN A 197 -9.23 1.00 0.62
C GLN A 197 -9.70 1.10 2.08
N ASP A 198 -9.19 2.06 2.86
CA ASP A 198 -9.67 2.29 4.23
C ASP A 198 -11.13 2.73 4.26
N ILE A 199 -11.53 3.64 3.36
CA ILE A 199 -12.94 4.05 3.22
C ILE A 199 -13.80 2.84 2.88
N LYS A 200 -13.38 2.05 1.89
CA LYS A 200 -14.11 0.86 1.44
C LYS A 200 -14.23 -0.17 2.57
N GLN A 201 -13.17 -0.37 3.34
CA GLN A 201 -13.14 -1.30 4.45
C GLN A 201 -14.00 -0.81 5.62
N ALA A 202 -13.94 0.47 5.95
CA ALA A 202 -14.78 1.09 6.99
C ALA A 202 -16.27 1.03 6.60
N ALA A 203 -16.59 1.33 5.34
CA ALA A 203 -17.95 1.22 4.81
C ALA A 203 -18.45 -0.23 4.86
N ARG A 204 -17.64 -1.20 4.39
CA ARG A 204 -17.97 -2.63 4.45
C ARG A 204 -18.22 -3.09 5.89
N THR A 205 -17.34 -2.69 6.82
CA THR A 205 -17.46 -3.03 8.24
C THR A 205 -18.73 -2.46 8.84
N SER A 206 -19.07 -1.21 8.52
CA SER A 206 -20.29 -0.55 8.97
C SER A 206 -21.55 -1.21 8.43
N VAL A 207 -21.56 -1.60 7.15
CA VAL A 207 -22.68 -2.32 6.52
C VAL A 207 -22.86 -3.69 7.15
N ILE A 208 -21.77 -4.46 7.32
CA ILE A 208 -21.83 -5.80 7.95
C ILE A 208 -22.34 -5.68 9.39
N LYS A 209 -21.87 -4.69 10.15
CA LYS A 209 -22.34 -4.45 11.53
C LYS A 209 -23.84 -4.17 11.57
N LYS A 210 -24.32 -3.23 10.75
CA LYS A 210 -25.76 -2.91 10.66
C LYS A 210 -26.58 -4.14 10.26
N TRP A 211 -26.11 -4.89 9.27
CA TRP A 211 -26.81 -6.07 8.79
C TRP A 211 -26.85 -7.18 9.84
N LYS A 212 -25.76 -7.41 10.58
CA LYS A 212 -25.75 -8.36 11.72
C LYS A 212 -26.76 -7.97 12.79
N THR A 213 -26.77 -6.70 13.21
CA THR A 213 -27.73 -6.21 14.20
C THR A 213 -29.17 -6.45 13.74
N GLN A 214 -29.50 -6.11 12.49
CA GLN A 214 -30.83 -6.37 11.93
C GLN A 214 -31.14 -7.87 11.85
N TRP A 215 -30.17 -8.70 11.48
CA TRP A 215 -30.35 -10.15 11.36
C TRP A 215 -30.64 -10.80 12.72
N GLU A 216 -29.97 -10.33 13.77
CA GLU A 216 -30.14 -10.81 15.14
C GLU A 216 -31.47 -10.36 15.75
N SER A 217 -31.87 -9.09 15.53
CA SER A 217 -33.06 -8.50 16.14
C SER A 217 -34.36 -8.67 15.34
N SER A 218 -34.30 -9.10 14.07
CA SER A 218 -35.47 -9.22 13.20
C SER A 218 -36.31 -10.46 13.53
N GLU A 219 -37.64 -10.26 13.59
CA GLU A 219 -38.64 -11.34 13.63
C GLU A 219 -38.92 -11.94 12.24
N VAL A 220 -38.52 -11.26 11.18
CA VAL A 220 -38.63 -11.74 9.79
C VAL A 220 -37.46 -12.66 9.48
N GLY A 221 -37.73 -13.82 8.87
CA GLY A 221 -36.69 -14.75 8.40
C GLY A 221 -36.14 -15.70 9.48
N ARG A 222 -36.78 -15.82 10.66
CA ARG A 222 -36.30 -16.64 11.80
C ARG A 222 -36.06 -18.11 11.46
N ARG A 223 -36.89 -18.70 10.57
CA ARG A 223 -36.66 -20.08 10.09
C ARG A 223 -35.30 -20.23 9.42
N PHE A 224 -34.88 -19.22 8.65
CA PHE A 224 -33.57 -19.21 7.99
C PHE A 224 -32.44 -18.88 8.97
N PHE A 225 -32.68 -18.02 9.97
CA PHE A 225 -31.72 -17.70 11.04
C PHE A 225 -31.24 -18.96 11.78
N ASN A 226 -32.14 -19.89 12.12
CA ASN A 226 -31.78 -21.14 12.80
C ASN A 226 -30.75 -21.98 12.04
N HIS A 227 -30.70 -21.80 10.71
CA HIS A 227 -29.79 -22.50 9.82
C HIS A 227 -28.56 -21.67 9.45
N HIS A 228 -28.64 -20.34 9.56
CA HIS A 228 -27.60 -19.39 9.20
C HIS A 228 -27.58 -18.21 10.18
N PRO A 229 -27.05 -18.42 11.40
CA PRO A 229 -27.05 -17.39 12.44
C PRO A 229 -26.10 -16.23 12.13
N ASP A 230 -25.05 -16.46 11.33
CA ASP A 230 -24.10 -15.42 10.94
C ASP A 230 -24.31 -14.98 9.48
N ALA A 231 -24.92 -13.82 9.30
CA ALA A 231 -25.17 -13.22 7.99
C ALA A 231 -23.88 -12.85 7.22
N SER A 232 -22.72 -12.75 7.90
CA SER A 232 -21.46 -12.35 7.27
C SER A 232 -20.67 -13.51 6.66
N LYS A 233 -21.00 -14.77 7.01
CA LYS A 233 -20.31 -15.94 6.49
C LYS A 233 -20.85 -16.32 5.11
N LYS A 234 -19.95 -16.41 4.13
CA LYS A 234 -20.27 -17.04 2.85
C LYS A 234 -20.55 -18.52 3.07
N ILE A 235 -21.73 -18.96 2.69
CA ILE A 235 -22.06 -20.38 2.62
C ILE A 235 -21.31 -20.95 1.41
N LYS A 236 -20.39 -21.88 1.63
CA LYS A 236 -19.75 -22.61 0.53
C LYS A 236 -20.81 -23.46 -0.17
N LEU A 237 -20.88 -23.32 -1.49
CA LEU A 237 -21.79 -24.07 -2.33
C LEU A 237 -21.16 -25.43 -2.65
N ASP A 238 -21.25 -26.36 -1.72
CA ASP A 238 -20.87 -27.75 -1.99
C ASP A 238 -22.09 -28.50 -2.55
N PHE A 239 -22.59 -28.01 -3.68
CA PHE A 239 -23.79 -28.54 -4.34
C PHE A 239 -23.53 -28.80 -5.82
N PRO A 240 -24.04 -29.90 -6.38
CA PRO A 240 -23.83 -30.25 -7.79
C PRO A 240 -24.32 -29.20 -8.79
N SER A 241 -25.30 -28.37 -8.40
CA SER A 241 -25.76 -27.25 -9.23
C SER A 241 -26.52 -26.19 -8.43
N LYS A 242 -26.65 -24.99 -9.04
CA LYS A 242 -27.49 -23.88 -8.52
C LYS A 242 -28.94 -24.30 -8.27
N LYS A 243 -29.47 -25.26 -9.04
CA LYS A 243 -30.83 -25.81 -8.88
C LYS A 243 -30.98 -26.53 -7.53
N HIS A 244 -30.01 -27.38 -7.18
CA HIS A 244 -30.03 -28.11 -5.90
C HIS A 244 -29.93 -27.16 -4.70
N PHE A 245 -29.05 -26.15 -4.79
CA PHE A 245 -28.94 -25.13 -3.75
C PHE A 245 -30.26 -24.35 -3.55
N ASN A 246 -30.90 -23.94 -4.64
CA ASN A 246 -32.17 -23.22 -4.56
C ASN A 246 -33.29 -24.07 -3.96
N ILE A 247 -33.36 -25.36 -4.34
CA ILE A 247 -34.34 -26.29 -3.75
C ILE A 247 -34.11 -26.42 -2.25
N LEU A 248 -32.87 -26.64 -1.81
CA LEU A 248 -32.55 -26.77 -0.39
C LEU A 248 -32.87 -25.48 0.39
N ASN A 249 -32.54 -24.31 -0.16
CA ASN A 249 -32.88 -23.04 0.48
C ASN A 249 -34.39 -22.78 0.55
N SER A 250 -35.14 -23.15 -0.50
CA SER A 250 -36.61 -23.13 -0.47
C SER A 250 -37.18 -24.04 0.61
N LEU A 251 -36.58 -25.23 0.80
CA LEU A 251 -36.97 -26.14 1.89
C LEU A 251 -36.62 -25.56 3.27
N ARG A 252 -35.39 -25.08 3.48
CA ARG A 252 -34.91 -24.52 4.77
C ARG A 252 -35.65 -23.24 5.17
N SER A 253 -36.06 -22.43 4.20
CA SER A 253 -36.84 -21.22 4.44
C SER A 253 -38.33 -21.51 4.64
N GLY A 254 -38.79 -22.70 4.23
CA GLY A 254 -40.20 -23.09 4.22
C GLY A 254 -40.98 -22.59 3.01
N TYR A 255 -40.37 -21.77 2.14
CA TYR A 255 -40.95 -21.26 0.89
C TYR A 255 -40.69 -22.25 -0.24
N SER A 256 -41.41 -23.37 -0.21
CA SER A 256 -41.22 -24.49 -1.14
C SER A 256 -42.48 -24.76 -1.96
N LYS A 257 -42.37 -25.58 -3.01
CA LYS A 257 -43.55 -26.04 -3.78
C LYS A 257 -44.32 -27.18 -3.08
N LEU A 258 -44.02 -27.50 -1.83
CA LEU A 258 -44.72 -28.55 -1.10
C LEU A 258 -46.13 -28.11 -0.71
N LYS A 259 -47.06 -29.07 -0.64
CA LYS A 259 -48.49 -28.83 -0.33
C LYS A 259 -48.69 -27.94 0.90
N GLY A 260 -47.93 -28.18 1.97
CA GLY A 260 -48.01 -27.39 3.20
C GLY A 260 -47.76 -25.87 3.01
N TYR A 261 -46.78 -25.48 2.19
CA TYR A 261 -46.55 -24.06 1.90
C TYR A 261 -47.59 -23.51 0.91
N GLN A 262 -47.95 -24.28 -0.12
CA GLN A 262 -48.95 -23.84 -1.10
C GLN A 262 -50.33 -23.63 -0.47
N HIS A 263 -50.72 -24.46 0.50
CA HIS A 263 -51.92 -24.29 1.31
C HIS A 263 -51.82 -23.03 2.20
N PHE A 264 -50.68 -22.82 2.88
CA PHE A 264 -50.45 -21.61 3.69
C PHE A 264 -50.60 -20.30 2.91
N ILE A 265 -50.24 -20.26 1.63
CA ILE A 265 -50.41 -19.08 0.76
C ILE A 265 -51.71 -19.09 -0.06
N ASN A 266 -52.69 -19.93 0.29
CA ASN A 266 -53.99 -20.04 -0.37
C ASN A 266 -53.92 -20.37 -1.87
N ARG A 267 -52.88 -21.11 -2.31
CA ARG A 267 -52.75 -21.58 -3.70
C ARG A 267 -53.21 -23.02 -3.92
N HIS A 268 -53.49 -23.75 -2.85
CA HIS A 268 -53.96 -25.15 -2.91
C HIS A 268 -55.18 -25.30 -2.00
N VAL A 269 -56.29 -25.77 -2.56
CA VAL A 269 -57.63 -25.76 -1.91
C VAL A 269 -57.85 -26.99 -1.00
N GLU A 270 -57.15 -28.09 -1.26
CA GLU A 270 -57.18 -29.31 -0.44
C GLU A 270 -56.22 -29.25 0.76
N ASP A 271 -56.43 -30.15 1.75
CA ASP A 271 -55.75 -30.14 3.05
C ASP A 271 -54.20 -30.21 2.97
N ASN A 272 -53.54 -29.86 4.07
CA ASN A 272 -52.07 -29.76 4.13
C ASN A 272 -51.34 -31.11 4.26
N LYS A 273 -52.03 -32.25 4.14
CA LYS A 273 -51.44 -33.57 4.35
C LYS A 273 -50.74 -34.08 3.09
N CYS A 274 -49.56 -34.65 3.32
CA CYS A 274 -48.92 -35.52 2.33
C CYS A 274 -49.56 -36.91 2.46
N THR A 275 -50.36 -37.29 1.46
CA THR A 275 -50.64 -38.70 1.15
C THR A 275 -49.41 -39.36 0.56
#